data_AF-A0AAD5TKC0-F1
#
_entry.id   AF-A0AAD5TKC0-F1
#
_cell.length_a   1.000
_cell.length_b   1.000
_cell.length_c   1.000
_cell.angle_alpha   90.00
_cell.angle_beta   90.00
_cell.angle_gamma   90.00
#
_symmetry.space_group_name_H-M   'P 1'
#
loop_
_entity.id
_entity.type
_entity.pdbx_description
1 polymer ?
#
loop_
_entity_poly.entity_id
_entity_poly.type
_entity_poly.pdbx_seq_one_letter_code
_entity_poly.pdbx_strand_id
1 'polypeptide(L)'
;MQTAISPYQHHQHYSYPQHVPMHDFSTAAASAAEVANDTTADSIPRSYIIDKLRSLSSTYWGDGFTADCWLLIQGHSPNHPPITLLPAHSPYLVACVPTLRDLLAAAGGPINRALNSATAPALPLTVRPPCPEAFPELLRWVYMADISHLRRFLKQWRGGAAAAMLANAAWAGVVDRELRILCEGYMLEEEAKDDAADLAARAKEMMEEGDGDSSSCAAAAPSPSLAVPAEQR
;
A
#
# COMPACT_ATOMS: atom_id res chain seq x y z
N MET A 1 75.49 -25.39 8.58
CA MET A 1 75.01 -26.55 9.37
C MET A 1 73.56 -26.77 8.95
N GLN A 2 73.23 -27.75 8.08
CA GLN A 2 72.87 -29.15 8.44
C GLN A 2 71.82 -29.18 9.57
N THR A 3 70.64 -29.79 9.51
CA THR A 3 70.02 -30.79 8.62
C THR A 3 68.51 -30.85 8.97
N ALA A 4 67.68 -31.31 8.03
CA ALA A 4 66.27 -31.69 8.23
C ALA A 4 66.09 -32.80 9.28
N ILE A 5 64.85 -32.99 9.79
CA ILE A 5 64.10 -34.27 9.87
C ILE A 5 62.66 -33.97 10.33
N SER A 6 61.70 -34.25 9.45
CA SER A 6 60.37 -34.82 9.75
C SER A 6 60.45 -36.24 9.16
N PRO A 7 59.93 -37.34 9.76
CA PRO A 7 58.48 -37.58 9.83
C PRO A 7 58.02 -38.47 11.03
N TYR A 8 56.72 -38.55 11.29
CA TYR A 8 55.98 -39.83 11.34
C TYR A 8 54.47 -39.58 11.53
N GLN A 9 53.72 -40.10 10.55
CA GLN A 9 52.28 -40.25 10.54
C GLN A 9 51.86 -41.38 11.49
N HIS A 10 50.64 -41.30 12.04
CA HIS A 10 49.83 -42.48 12.26
C HIS A 10 48.43 -42.26 11.69
N HIS A 11 48.09 -43.05 10.68
CA HIS A 11 46.75 -43.23 10.13
C HIS A 11 45.86 -44.00 11.11
N GLN A 12 44.60 -43.59 11.21
CA GLN A 12 43.47 -44.50 11.42
C GLN A 12 42.34 -44.03 10.50
N HIS A 13 42.13 -44.81 9.43
CA HIS A 13 40.93 -44.84 8.62
C HIS A 13 39.76 -45.34 9.46
N TYR A 14 38.57 -44.74 9.35
CA TYR A 14 37.33 -45.52 9.34
C TYR A 14 36.30 -44.91 8.38
N SER A 15 35.77 -45.81 7.58
CA SER A 15 34.88 -45.63 6.44
C SER A 15 33.43 -45.32 6.85
N TYR A 16 32.72 -44.60 5.96
CA TYR A 16 31.27 -44.35 5.98
C TYR A 16 30.42 -45.64 5.99
N PRO A 17 29.16 -45.53 6.40
CA PRO A 17 28.11 -45.72 5.40
C PRO A 17 27.06 -44.61 5.39
N GLN A 18 26.50 -44.45 4.18
CA GLN A 18 25.38 -43.59 3.83
C GLN A 18 24.10 -43.93 4.61
N HIS A 19 23.45 -42.91 5.17
CA HIS A 19 22.01 -42.64 4.99
C HIS A 19 21.73 -41.27 5.66
N VAL A 20 21.56 -40.22 4.87
CA VAL A 20 20.97 -38.98 5.39
C VAL A 20 19.48 -39.10 5.10
N PRO A 21 18.60 -39.22 6.10
CA PRO A 21 17.20 -38.94 5.87
C PRO A 21 17.11 -37.46 5.50
N MET A 22 16.54 -37.16 4.34
CA MET A 22 15.97 -35.84 4.09
C MET A 22 14.97 -35.56 5.22
N HIS A 23 15.41 -34.81 6.23
CA HIS A 23 14.50 -34.15 7.14
C HIS A 23 14.13 -32.83 6.50
N ASP A 24 12.83 -32.70 6.23
CA ASP A 24 12.18 -31.50 5.74
C ASP A 24 12.75 -30.24 6.39
N PHE A 25 13.22 -29.30 5.57
CA PHE A 25 13.27 -27.88 5.96
C PHE A 25 11.83 -27.36 6.00
N SER A 26 11.06 -27.85 6.96
CA SER A 26 9.74 -27.36 7.28
C SER A 26 9.58 -27.48 8.79
N THR A 27 8.89 -26.52 9.41
CA THR A 27 8.57 -26.46 10.85
C THR A 27 9.67 -26.12 11.87
N ALA A 28 10.51 -25.11 11.57
CA ALA A 28 11.15 -24.30 12.64
C ALA A 28 10.69 -22.82 12.64
N ALA A 29 10.06 -22.35 11.55
CA ALA A 29 9.41 -21.03 11.49
C ALA A 29 7.99 -21.05 12.10
N ALA A 30 7.38 -22.22 12.26
CA ALA A 30 6.03 -22.36 12.83
C ALA A 30 6.03 -22.28 14.37
N SER A 31 7.09 -22.74 15.04
CA SER A 31 7.13 -22.76 16.52
C SER A 31 7.55 -21.44 17.16
N ALA A 32 8.05 -20.46 16.40
CA ALA A 32 8.24 -19.09 16.89
C ALA A 32 6.98 -18.23 16.73
N ALA A 33 6.09 -18.59 15.78
CA ALA A 33 4.78 -17.97 15.59
C ALA A 33 3.74 -18.51 16.59
N GLU A 34 3.85 -19.77 17.02
CA GLU A 34 2.95 -20.37 18.00
C GLU A 34 3.25 -20.02 19.47
N VAL A 35 4.41 -19.42 19.78
CA VAL A 35 4.73 -18.99 21.17
C VAL A 35 4.10 -17.64 21.53
N ALA A 36 3.36 -17.01 20.62
CA ALA A 36 2.65 -15.75 20.90
C ALA A 36 1.15 -15.88 21.11
N ASN A 37 0.55 -17.09 21.04
CA ASN A 37 -0.90 -17.19 20.94
C ASN A 37 -1.65 -18.01 22.00
N ASP A 38 -1.01 -18.67 22.97
CA ASP A 38 -1.82 -19.41 23.97
C ASP A 38 -1.13 -19.74 25.30
N THR A 39 -0.79 -18.71 26.09
CA THR A 39 -0.59 -18.92 27.54
C THR A 39 -1.06 -17.72 28.35
N THR A 40 -1.89 -18.03 29.35
CA THR A 40 -2.39 -17.20 30.46
C THR A 40 -3.71 -16.45 30.22
N ALA A 41 -4.70 -16.77 31.05
CA ALA A 41 -5.79 -15.86 31.37
C ALA A 41 -5.19 -14.47 31.73
N ASP A 42 -5.80 -13.40 31.22
CA ASP A 42 -5.46 -11.97 31.39
C ASP A 42 -4.46 -11.33 30.41
N SER A 43 -4.30 -11.82 29.17
CA SER A 43 -3.67 -11.00 28.12
C SER A 43 -4.64 -9.92 27.62
N ILE A 44 -4.26 -8.64 27.73
CA ILE A 44 -5.03 -7.52 27.16
C ILE A 44 -5.22 -7.75 25.64
N PRO A 45 -6.47 -7.77 25.13
CA PRO A 45 -6.71 -7.97 23.70
C PRO A 45 -5.98 -6.93 22.85
N ARG A 46 -5.35 -7.35 21.76
CA ARG A 46 -4.65 -6.45 20.83
C ARG A 46 -5.57 -5.33 20.31
N SER A 47 -6.84 -5.64 20.05
CA SER A 47 -7.85 -4.66 19.66
C SER A 47 -8.01 -3.54 20.69
N TYR A 48 -8.03 -3.88 22.00
CA TYR A 48 -8.09 -2.89 23.07
C TYR A 48 -6.87 -1.96 23.05
N ILE A 49 -5.67 -2.51 22.83
CA ILE A 49 -4.44 -1.70 22.73
C ILE A 49 -4.53 -0.76 21.53
N ILE A 50 -4.95 -1.26 20.36
CA ILE A 50 -5.12 -0.45 19.15
C ILE A 50 -6.13 0.67 19.39
N ASP A 51 -7.28 0.38 20.02
CA ASP A 51 -8.30 1.39 20.30
C ASP A 51 -7.78 2.49 21.25
N LYS A 52 -6.99 2.10 22.27
CA LYS A 52 -6.35 3.08 23.16
C LYS A 52 -5.30 3.92 22.46
N LEU A 53 -4.47 3.31 21.60
CA LEU A 53 -3.52 4.07 20.78
C LEU A 53 -4.26 5.04 19.86
N ARG A 54 -5.29 4.59 19.14
CA ARG A 54 -6.12 5.45 18.28
C ARG A 54 -6.75 6.62 19.04
N SER A 55 -7.13 6.45 20.30
CA SER A 55 -7.65 7.56 21.12
C SER A 55 -6.63 8.69 21.38
N LEU A 56 -5.34 8.42 21.19
CA LEU A 56 -4.23 9.37 21.36
C LEU A 56 -3.68 9.87 20.02
N SER A 57 -4.20 9.40 18.89
CA SER A 57 -3.56 9.53 17.58
C SER A 57 -3.41 10.96 17.09
N SER A 58 -4.34 11.85 17.44
CA SER A 58 -4.32 13.26 17.06
C SER A 58 -3.17 14.04 17.68
N THR A 59 -2.62 13.55 18.81
CA THR A 59 -1.45 14.13 19.48
C THR A 59 -0.14 13.62 18.88
N TYR A 60 -0.10 12.36 18.46
CA TYR A 60 1.16 11.69 18.11
C TYR A 60 1.43 11.56 16.60
N TRP A 61 0.41 11.61 15.74
CA TRP A 61 0.65 11.52 14.30
C TRP A 61 1.46 12.73 13.80
N GLY A 62 2.62 12.45 13.20
CA GLY A 62 3.51 13.49 12.64
C GLY A 62 4.28 14.31 13.68
N ASP A 63 4.12 14.04 14.97
CA ASP A 63 4.92 14.69 16.01
C ASP A 63 6.33 14.08 16.07
N GLY A 64 7.32 14.85 15.64
CA GLY A 64 8.72 14.46 15.70
C GLY A 64 9.35 14.63 17.09
N PHE A 65 8.70 15.33 18.02
CA PHE A 65 9.25 15.57 19.35
C PHE A 65 9.10 14.35 20.26
N THR A 66 7.97 13.66 20.19
CA THR A 66 7.70 12.45 20.99
C THR A 66 7.98 11.14 20.25
N ALA A 67 8.37 11.22 18.97
CA ALA A 67 8.74 10.05 18.17
C ALA A 67 9.99 9.36 18.72
N ASP A 68 9.87 8.05 18.94
CA ASP A 68 10.95 7.18 19.39
C ASP A 68 11.62 6.41 18.23
N CYS A 69 11.06 6.53 17.02
CA CYS A 69 11.61 5.93 15.81
C CYS A 69 11.35 6.79 14.57
N TRP A 70 12.16 6.56 13.55
CA TRP A 70 12.06 7.26 12.26
C TRP A 70 12.00 6.23 11.14
N LEU A 71 11.04 6.40 10.23
CA LEU A 71 10.88 5.55 9.05
C LEU A 71 11.46 6.26 7.83
N LEU A 72 12.45 5.64 7.20
CA LEU A 72 12.97 6.08 5.91
C LEU A 72 12.27 5.31 4.79
N ILE A 73 11.33 5.96 4.12
CA ILE A 73 10.56 5.37 3.02
C ILE A 73 11.34 5.55 1.73
N GLN A 74 11.85 4.45 1.19
CA GLN A 74 12.59 4.44 -0.06
C GLN A 74 11.68 4.16 -1.26
N GLY A 75 12.01 4.80 -2.38
CA GLY A 75 11.41 4.49 -3.67
C GLY A 75 11.82 3.13 -4.22
N HIS A 76 11.26 2.80 -5.38
CA HIS A 76 11.48 1.53 -6.08
C HIS A 76 12.94 1.28 -6.49
N SER A 77 13.78 2.32 -6.53
CA SER A 77 15.19 2.22 -6.89
C SER A 77 16.09 2.67 -5.73
N PRO A 78 17.10 1.86 -5.36
CA PRO A 78 17.98 2.14 -4.22
C PRO A 78 18.91 3.35 -4.45
N ASN A 79 18.98 3.84 -5.69
CA ASN A 79 19.82 4.98 -6.08
C ASN A 79 19.04 6.31 -6.11
N HIS A 80 17.72 6.29 -5.84
CA HIS A 80 16.92 7.49 -5.74
C HIS A 80 16.94 8.05 -4.31
N PRO A 81 16.80 9.39 -4.15
CA PRO A 81 16.64 9.97 -2.84
C PRO A 81 15.43 9.35 -2.14
N PRO A 82 15.47 9.22 -0.80
CA PRO A 82 14.34 8.75 -0.04
C PRO A 82 13.12 9.64 -0.33
N ILE A 83 11.97 9.01 -0.46
CA ILE A 83 10.72 9.72 -0.79
C ILE A 83 10.28 10.51 0.44
N THR A 84 10.41 9.94 1.63
CA THR A 84 9.98 10.58 2.87
C THR A 84 10.73 10.02 4.06
N LEU A 85 11.06 10.90 5.00
CA LEU A 85 11.46 10.54 6.36
C LEU A 85 10.31 10.88 7.30
N LEU A 86 9.75 9.89 7.98
CA LEU A 86 8.54 10.06 8.80
C LEU A 86 8.84 9.75 10.27
N PRO A 87 8.56 10.68 11.20
CA PRO A 87 8.58 10.36 12.64
C PRO A 87 7.47 9.38 12.97
N ALA A 88 7.77 8.37 13.78
CA ALA A 88 6.84 7.33 14.16
C ALA A 88 7.01 6.92 15.63
N HIS A 89 6.04 6.14 16.11
CA HIS A 89 5.96 5.70 17.49
C HIS A 89 5.91 4.17 17.49
N SER A 90 6.94 3.54 18.04
CA SER A 90 7.09 2.09 18.04
C SER A 90 5.88 1.34 18.59
N PRO A 91 5.11 1.84 19.59
CA PRO A 91 3.88 1.17 20.03
C PRO A 91 2.83 1.02 18.92
N TYR A 92 2.63 2.04 18.07
CA TYR A 92 1.70 1.97 16.94
C TYR A 92 2.19 0.98 15.89
N LEU A 93 3.48 1.03 15.55
CA LEU A 93 4.05 0.14 14.54
C LEU A 93 3.98 -1.32 14.98
N VAL A 94 4.33 -1.61 16.23
CA VAL A 94 4.27 -2.95 16.82
C VAL A 94 2.83 -3.46 16.91
N ALA A 95 1.91 -2.61 17.38
CA ALA A 95 0.52 -3.00 17.60
C ALA A 95 -0.30 -3.10 16.31
N CYS A 96 0.02 -2.32 15.28
CA CYS A 96 -0.84 -2.22 14.10
C CYS A 96 -0.21 -2.73 12.81
N VAL A 97 1.12 -2.83 12.74
CA VAL A 97 1.84 -3.13 11.49
C VAL A 97 2.80 -4.32 11.66
N PRO A 98 2.33 -5.57 11.46
CA PRO A 98 3.13 -6.78 11.65
C PRO A 98 4.51 -6.74 10.98
N THR A 99 4.58 -6.29 9.72
CA THR A 99 5.88 -6.22 9.01
C THR A 99 6.86 -5.28 9.70
N LEU A 100 6.39 -4.12 10.20
CA LEU A 100 7.26 -3.17 10.90
C LEU A 100 7.63 -3.65 12.30
N ARG A 101 6.72 -4.35 13.00
CA ARG A 101 7.04 -5.04 14.26
C ARG A 101 8.24 -5.99 14.07
N ASP A 102 8.17 -6.82 13.05
CA ASP A 102 9.18 -7.86 12.82
C ASP A 102 10.52 -7.23 12.40
N LEU A 103 10.48 -6.16 11.59
CA LEU A 103 11.66 -5.37 11.24
C LEU A 103 12.30 -4.65 12.45
N LEU A 104 11.48 -4.07 13.35
CA LEU A 104 11.97 -3.44 14.58
C LEU A 104 12.62 -4.48 15.52
N ALA A 105 12.03 -5.67 15.63
CA ALA A 105 12.60 -6.77 16.39
C ALA A 105 13.94 -7.25 15.80
N ALA A 106 13.99 -7.41 14.47
CA ALA A 106 15.21 -7.83 13.76
C ALA A 106 16.34 -6.79 13.84
N ALA A 107 16.01 -5.50 13.92
CA ALA A 107 16.98 -4.42 14.10
C ALA A 107 17.67 -4.42 15.49
N GLY A 108 17.37 -5.40 16.36
CA GLY A 108 18.06 -5.58 17.64
C GLY A 108 17.69 -4.56 18.71
N GLY A 109 16.59 -3.83 18.52
CA GLY A 109 16.04 -2.96 19.54
C GLY A 109 15.12 -3.77 20.46
N PRO A 110 15.47 -4.00 21.74
CA PRO A 110 14.39 -4.24 22.69
C PRO A 110 13.50 -2.99 22.63
N ILE A 111 12.19 -3.19 22.65
CA ILE A 111 11.19 -2.12 22.86
C ILE A 111 11.59 -1.23 24.08
N ASN A 112 12.47 -1.72 24.96
CA ASN A 112 13.11 -1.00 26.08
C ASN A 112 14.22 0.02 25.73
N ARG A 113 14.76 0.12 24.51
CA ARG A 113 15.77 1.16 24.19
C ARG A 113 15.13 2.54 23.98
N ALA A 114 13.88 2.56 23.53
CA ALA A 114 13.06 3.76 23.36
C ALA A 114 12.63 4.41 24.69
N LEU A 115 12.51 3.62 25.77
CA LEU A 115 12.12 4.12 27.09
C LEU A 115 13.29 4.67 27.93
N ASN A 116 14.55 4.38 27.58
CA ASN A 116 15.68 4.58 28.50
C ASN A 116 16.87 5.42 27.99
N SER A 117 16.85 6.03 26.80
CA SER A 117 17.99 6.88 26.40
C SER A 117 17.60 8.01 25.46
N ALA A 118 17.58 9.22 26.00
CA ALA A 118 17.51 10.50 25.28
C ALA A 118 18.81 10.83 24.51
N THR A 119 19.53 9.84 23.99
CA THR A 119 20.89 10.09 23.46
C THR A 119 21.21 9.16 22.29
N ALA A 120 21.03 9.73 21.10
CA ALA A 120 21.33 9.30 19.74
C ALA A 120 20.07 9.00 18.90
N PRO A 121 19.90 9.62 17.71
CA PRO A 121 18.86 9.19 16.79
C PRO A 121 19.18 7.75 16.40
N ALA A 122 18.31 6.82 16.78
CA ALA A 122 18.36 5.48 16.22
C ALA A 122 18.38 5.61 14.69
N LEU A 123 19.29 4.90 14.03
CA LEU A 123 19.37 4.87 12.58
C LEU A 123 17.95 4.66 12.02
N PRO A 124 17.47 5.47 11.06
CA PRO A 124 16.12 5.33 10.55
C PRO A 124 15.86 3.92 10.04
N LEU A 125 14.72 3.35 10.43
CA LEU A 125 14.28 2.06 9.91
C LEU A 125 13.91 2.25 8.44
N THR A 126 14.70 1.63 7.56
CA THR A 126 14.50 1.74 6.12
C THR A 126 13.43 0.75 5.67
N VAL A 127 12.44 1.25 4.94
CA VAL A 127 11.31 0.45 4.44
C VAL A 127 11.12 0.67 2.94
N ARG A 128 10.66 -0.39 2.25
CA ARG A 128 10.38 -0.41 0.80
C ARG A 128 9.01 -1.02 0.54
N PRO A 129 7.92 -0.28 0.80
CA PRO A 129 6.58 -0.74 0.52
C PRO A 129 6.30 -0.73 -1.01
N PRO A 130 5.30 -1.48 -1.49
CA PRO A 130 4.94 -1.55 -2.92
C PRO A 130 4.57 -0.22 -3.56
N CYS A 131 3.99 0.71 -2.79
CA CYS A 131 3.64 2.04 -3.25
C CYS A 131 4.14 3.07 -2.22
N PRO A 132 5.43 3.43 -2.27
CA PRO A 132 6.08 4.32 -1.30
C PRO A 132 5.36 5.64 -1.05
N GLU A 133 4.80 6.24 -2.08
CA GLU A 133 4.11 7.52 -2.01
C GLU A 133 2.78 7.41 -1.24
N ALA A 134 2.12 6.25 -1.29
CA ALA A 134 0.84 6.00 -0.61
C ALA A 134 1.03 5.43 0.80
N PHE A 135 2.25 5.00 1.14
CA PHE A 135 2.54 4.37 2.42
C PHE A 135 2.36 5.29 3.64
N PRO A 136 2.73 6.59 3.60
CA PRO A 136 2.42 7.52 4.69
C PRO A 136 0.93 7.59 5.01
N GLU A 137 0.06 7.42 4.02
CA GLU A 137 -1.38 7.50 4.18
C GLU A 137 -1.97 6.22 4.79
N LEU A 138 -1.38 5.06 4.48
CA LEU A 138 -1.64 3.83 5.24
C LEU A 138 -1.22 3.97 6.70
N LEU A 139 -0.03 4.53 6.97
CA LEU A 139 0.41 4.76 8.34
C LEU A 139 -0.50 5.74 9.07
N ARG A 140 -0.97 6.79 8.40
CA ARG A 140 -1.95 7.71 8.96
C ARG A 140 -3.26 7.01 9.29
N TRP A 141 -3.74 6.13 8.41
CA TRP A 141 -4.90 5.29 8.67
C TRP A 141 -4.70 4.42 9.92
N VAL A 142 -3.53 3.77 10.03
CA VAL A 142 -3.17 2.96 11.20
C VAL A 142 -3.26 3.76 12.50
N TYR A 143 -2.80 5.01 12.48
CA TYR A 143 -2.88 5.91 13.64
C TYR A 143 -4.30 6.34 13.93
N MET A 144 -5.03 6.84 12.93
CA MET A 144 -6.22 7.65 13.16
C MET A 144 -7.54 6.96 12.82
N ALA A 145 -7.52 5.93 11.98
CA ALA A 145 -8.72 5.34 11.34
C ALA A 145 -9.68 6.40 10.75
N ASP A 146 -9.12 7.50 10.21
CA ASP A 146 -9.90 8.63 9.74
C ASP A 146 -10.45 8.38 8.33
N ILE A 147 -11.73 8.00 8.28
CA ILE A 147 -12.49 7.77 7.05
C ILE A 147 -12.55 9.03 6.17
N SER A 148 -12.69 10.21 6.78
CA SER A 148 -12.84 11.46 6.02
C SER A 148 -11.54 11.82 5.32
N HIS A 149 -10.41 11.65 6.01
CA HIS A 149 -9.09 11.86 5.43
C HIS A 149 -8.80 10.85 4.33
N LEU A 150 -9.04 9.55 4.58
CA LEU A 150 -8.84 8.50 3.57
C LEU A 150 -9.67 8.78 2.30
N ARG A 151 -10.94 9.14 2.44
CA ARG A 151 -11.79 9.50 1.29
C ARG A 151 -11.26 10.69 0.51
N ARG A 152 -10.73 11.71 1.19
CA ARG A 152 -10.13 12.87 0.54
C ARG A 152 -8.88 12.46 -0.25
N PHE A 153 -8.03 11.65 0.36
CA PHE A 153 -6.85 11.10 -0.27
C PHE A 153 -7.19 10.33 -1.55
N LEU A 154 -8.13 9.38 -1.47
CA LEU A 154 -8.54 8.55 -2.61
C LEU A 154 -9.05 9.40 -3.78
N LYS A 155 -9.80 10.48 -3.50
CA LYS A 155 -10.32 11.41 -4.51
C LYS A 155 -9.27 12.32 -5.13
N GLN A 156 -8.26 12.72 -4.37
CA GLN A 156 -7.26 13.69 -4.83
C GLN A 156 -6.14 13.04 -5.63
N TRP A 157 -5.86 11.77 -5.37
CA TRP A 157 -4.80 11.04 -6.03
C TRP A 157 -5.23 10.60 -7.44
N ARG A 158 -4.38 10.85 -8.43
CA ARG A 158 -4.66 10.51 -9.83
C ARG A 158 -4.50 9.01 -10.08
N GLY A 159 -5.61 8.28 -10.09
CA GLY A 159 -5.70 6.86 -10.48
C GLY A 159 -5.01 5.88 -9.52
N GLY A 160 -5.64 4.74 -9.26
CA GLY A 160 -4.99 3.61 -8.56
C GLY A 160 -4.68 3.81 -7.06
N ALA A 161 -5.16 4.89 -6.43
CA ALA A 161 -4.90 5.19 -5.02
C ALA A 161 -5.39 4.09 -4.07
N ALA A 162 -6.59 3.56 -4.33
CA ALA A 162 -7.17 2.46 -3.57
C ALA A 162 -6.36 1.17 -3.74
N ALA A 163 -5.95 0.84 -4.97
CA ALA A 163 -5.10 -0.33 -5.24
C ALA A 163 -3.73 -0.21 -4.55
N ALA A 164 -3.12 0.98 -4.57
CA ALA A 164 -1.87 1.27 -3.88
C ALA A 164 -1.99 1.12 -2.35
N MET A 165 -3.08 1.61 -1.76
CA MET A 165 -3.38 1.43 -0.34
C MET A 165 -3.53 -0.04 0.04
N LEU A 166 -4.27 -0.82 -0.76
CA LEU A 166 -4.46 -2.26 -0.53
C LEU A 166 -3.16 -3.05 -0.70
N ALA A 167 -2.34 -2.72 -1.71
CA ALA A 167 -1.03 -3.35 -1.91
C ALA A 167 -0.09 -3.09 -0.72
N ASN A 168 -0.05 -1.85 -0.24
CA ASN A 168 0.70 -1.50 0.95
C ASN A 168 0.15 -2.19 2.21
N ALA A 169 -1.16 -2.26 2.38
CA ALA A 169 -1.79 -2.91 3.53
C ALA A 169 -1.46 -4.41 3.57
N ALA A 170 -1.52 -5.08 2.42
CA ALA A 170 -1.13 -6.47 2.27
C ALA A 170 0.35 -6.69 2.62
N TRP A 171 1.25 -5.86 2.08
CA TRP A 171 2.68 -5.91 2.41
C TRP A 171 2.96 -5.65 3.90
N ALA A 172 2.21 -4.73 4.50
CA ALA A 172 2.37 -4.31 5.89
C ALA A 172 1.75 -5.32 6.89
N GLY A 173 0.96 -6.28 6.40
CA GLY A 173 0.19 -7.21 7.23
C GLY A 173 -1.00 -6.56 7.94
N VAL A 174 -1.49 -5.43 7.44
CA VAL A 174 -2.62 -4.69 8.03
C VAL A 174 -3.94 -5.29 7.53
N VAL A 175 -4.59 -6.06 8.39
CA VAL A 175 -5.91 -6.67 8.11
C VAL A 175 -7.01 -5.81 8.74
N ASP A 176 -7.27 -4.65 8.13
CA ASP A 176 -8.32 -3.73 8.57
C ASP A 176 -9.52 -3.82 7.60
N ARG A 177 -10.66 -4.29 8.12
CA ARG A 177 -11.87 -4.50 7.32
C ARG A 177 -12.45 -3.20 6.78
N GLU A 178 -12.37 -2.11 7.53
CA GLU A 178 -12.95 -0.83 7.12
C GLU A 178 -12.11 -0.19 6.02
N LEU A 179 -10.79 -0.22 6.16
CA LEU A 179 -9.87 0.19 5.10
C LEU A 179 -10.18 -0.54 3.79
N ARG A 180 -10.34 -1.87 3.88
CA ARG A 180 -10.61 -2.72 2.73
C ARG A 180 -11.93 -2.35 2.05
N ILE A 181 -13.02 -2.25 2.81
CA ILE A 181 -14.34 -1.87 2.26
C ILE A 181 -14.29 -0.50 1.59
N LEU A 182 -13.60 0.47 2.19
CA LEU A 182 -13.48 1.81 1.62
C LEU A 182 -12.67 1.82 0.32
N CYS A 183 -11.55 1.09 0.26
CA CYS A 183 -10.73 1.01 -0.94
C CYS A 183 -11.43 0.22 -2.06
N GLU A 184 -12.00 -0.95 -1.77
CA GLU A 184 -12.73 -1.75 -2.76
C GLU A 184 -13.96 -0.99 -3.29
N GLY A 185 -14.72 -0.33 -2.41
CA GLY A 185 -15.84 0.51 -2.81
C GLY A 185 -15.44 1.65 -3.74
N TYR A 186 -14.31 2.31 -3.46
CA TYR A 186 -13.78 3.38 -4.32
C TYR A 186 -13.36 2.86 -5.70
N MET A 187 -12.75 1.67 -5.78
CA MET A 187 -12.36 1.07 -7.07
C MET A 187 -13.57 0.81 -7.97
N LEU A 188 -14.66 0.26 -7.40
CA LEU A 188 -15.90 0.04 -8.13
C LEU A 188 -16.54 1.36 -8.61
N GLU A 189 -16.45 2.43 -7.81
CA GLU A 189 -16.93 3.75 -8.22
C GLU A 189 -16.13 4.33 -9.39
N GLU A 190 -14.81 4.09 -9.45
CA GLU A 190 -13.96 4.53 -10.57
C GLU A 190 -14.24 3.71 -11.84
N GLU A 191 -14.32 2.38 -11.72
CA GLU A 191 -14.68 1.49 -12.84
C GLU A 191 -16.03 1.89 -13.46
N ALA A 192 -17.04 2.17 -12.63
CA ALA A 192 -18.35 2.62 -13.12
C ALA A 192 -18.31 3.99 -13.83
N LYS A 193 -17.39 4.90 -13.46
CA LYS A 193 -17.22 6.18 -14.15
C LYS A 193 -16.53 6.01 -15.50
N ASP A 194 -15.53 5.13 -15.56
CA ASP A 194 -14.81 4.81 -16.79
C ASP A 194 -15.77 4.16 -17.79
N ASP A 195 -16.55 3.17 -17.36
CA ASP A 195 -17.59 2.53 -18.18
C ASP A 195 -18.64 3.55 -18.71
N ALA A 196 -19.06 4.50 -17.85
CA ALA A 196 -20.00 5.53 -18.24
C ALA A 196 -19.40 6.54 -19.23
N ALA A 197 -18.12 6.87 -19.10
CA ALA A 197 -17.40 7.74 -20.03
C ALA A 197 -17.23 7.07 -21.40
N ASP A 198 -16.90 5.79 -21.44
CA ASP A 198 -16.79 4.99 -22.67
C ASP A 198 -18.12 4.89 -23.40
N LEU A 199 -19.22 4.69 -22.66
CA LEU A 199 -20.57 4.67 -23.23
C LEU A 199 -20.96 6.05 -23.81
N ALA A 200 -20.62 7.13 -23.12
CA ALA A 200 -20.89 8.50 -23.59
C ALA A 200 -20.06 8.86 -24.84
N ALA A 201 -18.81 8.41 -24.91
CA ALA A 201 -17.96 8.60 -26.08
C ALA A 201 -18.54 7.89 -27.32
N ARG A 202 -18.96 6.62 -27.17
CA ARG A 202 -19.61 5.85 -28.24
C ARG A 202 -20.93 6.46 -28.70
N ALA A 203 -21.74 6.97 -27.77
CA ALA A 203 -23.00 7.64 -28.10
C ALA A 203 -22.76 8.91 -28.94
N LYS A 204 -21.69 9.65 -28.65
CA LYS A 204 -21.30 10.84 -29.41
C LYS A 204 -20.85 10.51 -30.83
N GLU A 205 -20.04 9.46 -31.02
CA GLU A 205 -19.60 9.00 -32.35
C GLU A 205 -20.79 8.63 -33.25
N MET A 206 -21.79 7.91 -32.71
CA MET A 206 -22.98 7.53 -33.47
C MET A 206 -23.88 8.72 -33.87
N MET A 207 -23.81 9.85 -33.16
CA MET A 207 -24.57 11.06 -33.50
C MET A 207 -23.86 11.92 -34.56
N GLU A 208 -22.52 11.90 -34.61
CA GLU A 208 -21.75 12.68 -35.58
C GLU A 208 -21.71 12.03 -36.98
N GLU A 209 -21.93 10.71 -37.10
CA GLU A 209 -22.04 10.02 -38.40
C GLU A 209 -23.42 10.15 -39.10
N GLY A 210 -24.41 10.78 -38.46
CA GLY A 210 -25.79 10.86 -38.94
C GLY A 210 -26.15 12.03 -39.88
N ASP A 211 -25.31 13.05 -40.01
CA ASP A 211 -25.61 14.27 -40.78
C ASP A 211 -25.03 14.29 -42.21
N GLY A 212 -24.52 13.16 -42.68
CA GLY A 212 -23.74 13.03 -43.91
C GLY A 212 -24.47 12.56 -45.17
N ASP A 213 -25.79 12.69 -45.31
CA ASP A 213 -26.45 12.59 -46.64
C ASP A 213 -27.93 13.02 -46.61
N SER A 214 -28.20 14.32 -46.66
CA SER A 214 -29.52 14.84 -47.08
C SER A 214 -29.41 15.44 -48.47
N SER A 215 -29.55 14.54 -49.44
CA SER A 215 -29.78 14.75 -50.86
C SER A 215 -30.66 15.97 -51.16
N SER A 216 -30.17 16.81 -52.08
CA SER A 216 -30.82 18.00 -52.58
C SER A 216 -32.09 17.68 -53.39
N CYS A 217 -33.27 17.91 -52.81
CA CYS A 217 -34.50 18.12 -53.59
C CYS A 217 -34.60 19.60 -53.95
N ALA A 218 -34.10 19.96 -55.12
CA ALA A 218 -34.30 21.26 -55.74
C ALA A 218 -35.79 21.49 -56.03
N ALA A 219 -36.46 22.29 -55.21
CA ALA A 219 -37.80 22.79 -55.49
C ALA A 219 -37.68 24.02 -56.42
N ALA A 220 -38.08 23.84 -57.68
CA ALA A 220 -38.19 24.89 -58.66
C ALA A 220 -39.30 25.89 -58.29
N ALA A 221 -38.96 27.18 -58.23
CA ALA A 221 -39.91 28.27 -58.08
C ALA A 221 -40.58 28.61 -59.43
N PRO A 222 -41.90 28.79 -59.50
CA PRO A 222 -42.52 29.48 -60.62
C PRO A 222 -42.67 30.98 -60.33
N SER A 223 -42.19 31.79 -61.27
CA SER A 223 -42.32 33.25 -61.30
C SER A 223 -43.79 33.70 -61.44
N PRO A 224 -44.21 34.83 -60.83
CA PRO A 224 -45.53 35.40 -61.05
C PRO A 224 -45.53 36.28 -62.31
N SER A 225 -46.38 35.93 -63.29
CA SER A 225 -46.69 36.78 -64.43
C SER A 225 -47.94 37.61 -64.14
N LEU A 226 -47.79 38.93 -64.26
CA LEU A 226 -48.85 39.94 -64.33
C LEU A 226 -49.75 39.72 -65.56
N ALA A 227 -51.08 39.84 -65.38
CA ALA A 227 -51.96 40.75 -66.14
C ALA A 227 -53.46 40.52 -65.87
N VAL A 228 -54.15 41.65 -65.65
CA VAL A 228 -55.58 42.00 -65.52
C VAL A 228 -56.26 41.83 -66.93
N PRO A 229 -57.61 41.70 -67.17
CA PRO A 229 -58.65 42.57 -66.60
C PRO A 229 -60.13 42.10 -66.43
N ALA A 230 -60.85 42.92 -65.65
CA ALA A 230 -62.24 43.44 -65.77
C ALA A 230 -63.45 42.54 -66.10
N GLU A 231 -64.48 42.60 -65.24
CA GLU A 231 -65.91 42.85 -65.58
C GLU A 231 -66.71 42.99 -64.26
N GLN A 232 -67.28 44.17 -63.97
CA GLN A 232 -68.71 44.51 -64.12
C GLN A 232 -69.72 43.54 -63.47
N ARG A 233 -70.18 43.87 -62.25
CA ARG A 233 -71.59 44.21 -61.93
C ARG A 233 -71.74 44.63 -60.48
#